data_AF-A0A9C7TD45-F1
#
_entry.id   AF-A0A9C7TD45-F1
#
_cell.length_a   1.000
_cell.length_b   1.000
_cell.length_c   1.000
_cell.angle_alpha   90.00
_cell.angle_beta   90.00
_cell.angle_gamma   90.00
#
_symmetry.space_group_name_H-M   'P 1'
#
loop_
_entity.id
_entity.type
_entity.pdbx_description
1 polymer ?
#
loop_
_entity_poly.entity_id
_entity_poly.type
_entity_poly.pdbx_seq_one_letter_code
_entity_poly.pdbx_strand_id
1 'polypeptide(L)'
;MNQGPYVSKGYLAISLDPIHVGTGEQKMARVDKSIVREPSTDLPKVPATSIAGSLRAYVGLHYADRFMREGAGRLPSNCAEDPGMRFCMKPDCPICVIFGFPEGEKGKRGFMSMVQFFDAHIAFFPVRTMVGPVWVTSPAVLGGMVESGLLPEDGPAVELGPDENGLQTDVKGGKLNLGWVLLDVRAGSSPLSESGRRGLKGMG
;
A
#
# COMPACT_ATOMS: atom_id res chain seq x y z
N MET A 1 -21.20 20.27 9.65
CA MET A 1 -20.49 19.14 9.01
C MET A 1 -19.27 19.73 8.33
N ASN A 2 -18.10 19.59 8.94
CA ASN A 2 -16.84 20.12 8.43
C ASN A 2 -16.25 19.08 7.46
N GLN A 3 -16.81 18.98 6.25
CA GLN A 3 -16.19 18.14 5.22
C GLN A 3 -14.94 18.88 4.76
N GLY A 4 -13.78 18.36 5.14
CA GLY A 4 -12.49 18.87 4.66
C GLY A 4 -12.43 18.84 3.12
N PRO A 5 -11.44 19.51 2.51
CA PRO A 5 -11.35 19.64 1.05
C PRO A 5 -11.12 18.32 0.29
N TYR A 6 -10.94 17.20 1.00
CA TYR A 6 -10.69 15.88 0.44
C TYR A 6 -11.36 14.78 1.29
N VAL A 7 -11.61 13.64 0.64
CA VAL A 7 -12.06 12.41 1.30
C VAL A 7 -10.88 11.43 1.35
N SER A 8 -10.40 11.11 2.55
CA SER A 8 -9.35 10.11 2.74
C SER A 8 -9.92 8.69 2.68
N LYS A 9 -9.20 7.77 2.04
CA LYS A 9 -9.52 6.33 2.01
C LYS A 9 -8.25 5.52 2.25
N GLY A 10 -8.29 4.66 3.28
CA GLY A 10 -7.25 3.67 3.53
C GLY A 10 -7.54 2.36 2.80
N TYR A 11 -6.49 1.71 2.33
CA TYR A 11 -6.57 0.40 1.67
C TYR A 11 -5.52 -0.55 2.24
N LEU A 12 -5.90 -1.82 2.39
CA LEU A 12 -4.97 -2.91 2.63
C LEU A 12 -4.84 -3.70 1.33
N ALA A 13 -3.60 -3.94 0.92
CA ALA A 13 -3.29 -4.74 -0.25
C ALA A 13 -2.55 -6.00 0.18
N ILE A 14 -3.02 -7.16 -0.29
CA ILE A 14 -2.32 -8.42 -0.12
C ILE A 14 -1.58 -8.78 -1.41
N SER A 15 -0.30 -9.12 -1.29
CA SER A 15 0.47 -9.64 -2.42
C SER A 15 0.08 -11.10 -2.67
N LEU A 16 -0.46 -11.40 -3.86
CA LEU A 16 -0.73 -12.78 -4.28
C LEU A 16 0.56 -13.47 -4.74
N ASP A 17 1.40 -12.73 -5.45
CA ASP A 17 2.70 -13.16 -5.94
C ASP A 17 3.82 -12.29 -5.34
N PRO A 18 5.09 -12.76 -5.35
CA PRO A 18 6.23 -11.95 -4.94
C PRO A 18 6.31 -10.64 -5.74
N ILE A 19 6.34 -9.51 -5.04
CA ILE A 19 6.40 -8.18 -5.66
C ILE A 19 7.84 -7.66 -5.63
N HIS A 20 8.32 -7.18 -6.78
CA HIS A 20 9.62 -6.50 -6.89
C HIS A 20 9.45 -5.04 -7.29
N VAL A 21 9.56 -4.14 -6.30
CA VAL A 21 9.56 -2.68 -6.54
C VAL A 21 11.01 -2.21 -6.54
N GLY A 22 11.58 -2.01 -7.72
CA GLY A 22 13.00 -1.63 -7.86
C GLY A 22 13.29 -0.19 -7.43
N THR A 23 14.47 0.04 -6.86
CA THR A 23 14.97 1.37 -6.47
C THR A 23 15.45 2.24 -7.63
N GLY A 24 15.45 1.73 -8.87
CA GLY A 24 15.95 2.43 -10.05
C GLY A 24 17.48 2.57 -10.11
N GLU A 25 18.14 2.62 -8.95
CA GLU A 25 19.59 2.68 -8.81
C GLU A 25 20.17 1.30 -8.51
N GLN A 26 21.25 0.95 -9.21
CA GLN A 26 22.12 -0.16 -8.84
C GLN A 26 22.94 0.27 -7.62
N LYS A 27 22.57 -0.23 -6.44
CA LYS A 27 23.44 -0.07 -5.27
C LYS A 27 24.54 -1.12 -5.39
N MET A 28 25.81 -0.74 -5.14
CA MET A 28 26.85 -1.71 -4.79
C MET A 28 26.54 -2.27 -3.39
N ALA A 29 25.52 -3.10 -3.33
CA ALA A 29 25.06 -3.79 -2.14
C ALA A 29 25.21 -5.30 -2.35
N ARG A 30 24.93 -6.09 -1.31
CA ARG A 30 24.95 -7.56 -1.41
C ARG A 30 23.93 -8.12 -2.42
N VAL A 31 22.96 -7.30 -2.84
CA VAL A 31 21.91 -7.64 -3.80
C VAL A 31 21.91 -6.58 -4.90
N ASP A 32 22.08 -7.00 -6.17
CA ASP A 32 22.19 -6.09 -7.32
C ASP A 32 20.90 -5.27 -7.57
N LYS A 33 19.75 -5.94 -7.49
CA LYS A 33 18.43 -5.32 -7.64
C LYS A 33 17.71 -5.27 -6.30
N SER A 34 18.01 -4.24 -5.52
CA SER A 34 17.32 -4.01 -4.25
C SER A 34 15.88 -3.54 -4.44
N ILE A 35 15.02 -3.95 -3.51
CA ILE A 35 13.66 -3.39 -3.39
C ILE A 35 13.70 -2.05 -2.68
N VAL A 36 12.69 -1.20 -2.94
CA VAL A 36 12.52 0.09 -2.26
C VAL A 36 12.27 -0.11 -0.75
N ARG A 37 12.93 0.72 0.06
CA ARG A 37 12.81 0.75 1.51
C ARG A 37 12.64 2.19 1.99
N GLU A 38 11.96 2.36 3.12
CA GLU A 38 11.85 3.64 3.81
C GLU A 38 13.21 4.02 4.44
N PRO A 39 13.79 5.19 4.18
CA PRO A 39 15.10 5.56 4.70
C PRO A 39 15.21 5.60 6.24
N SER A 40 14.12 5.89 6.95
CA SER A 40 14.12 6.03 8.41
C SER A 40 14.01 4.69 9.15
N THR A 41 13.31 3.71 8.57
CA THR A 41 13.02 2.42 9.23
C THR A 41 13.64 1.22 8.53
N ASP A 42 14.20 1.41 7.33
CA ASP A 42 14.68 0.37 6.41
C ASP A 42 13.62 -0.70 6.07
N LEU A 43 12.34 -0.45 6.38
CA LEU A 43 11.25 -1.35 6.03
C LEU A 43 10.92 -1.24 4.54
N PRO A 44 10.66 -2.36 3.85
CA PRO A 44 10.18 -2.31 2.48
C PRO A 44 8.89 -1.49 2.34
N LYS A 45 8.81 -0.72 1.25
CA LYS A 45 7.63 0.07 0.90
C LYS A 45 7.37 0.06 -0.59
N VAL A 46 6.14 0.36 -0.99
CA VAL A 46 5.78 0.65 -2.39
C VAL A 46 5.55 2.16 -2.51
N PRO A 47 6.34 2.89 -3.31
CA PRO A 47 6.12 4.32 -3.51
C PRO A 47 4.75 4.64 -4.09
N ALA A 48 4.16 5.75 -3.64
CA ALA A 48 2.92 6.31 -4.14
C ALA A 48 2.95 6.49 -5.66
N THR A 49 4.09 6.90 -6.20
CA THR A 49 4.30 7.08 -7.65
C THR A 49 4.22 5.77 -8.43
N SER A 50 4.77 4.68 -7.89
CA SER A 50 4.68 3.34 -8.47
C SER A 50 3.25 2.82 -8.45
N ILE A 51 2.53 3.05 -7.35
CA ILE A 51 1.10 2.71 -7.22
C ILE A 51 0.27 3.50 -8.23
N ALA A 52 0.46 4.83 -8.26
CA ALA A 52 -0.27 5.73 -9.16
C ALA A 52 -0.02 5.37 -10.63
N GLY A 53 1.23 5.09 -11.02
CA GLY A 53 1.58 4.70 -12.39
C GLY A 53 0.95 3.36 -12.79
N SER A 54 1.03 2.35 -11.91
CA SER A 54 0.45 1.02 -12.15
C SER A 54 -1.08 1.09 -12.23
N LEU A 55 -1.71 1.83 -11.32
CA LEU A 55 -3.16 2.02 -11.32
C LEU A 55 -3.63 2.81 -12.53
N ARG A 56 -2.89 3.85 -12.94
CA ARG A 56 -3.19 4.61 -14.17
C ARG A 56 -3.20 3.69 -15.39
N ALA A 57 -2.17 2.85 -15.53
CA ALA A 57 -2.08 1.89 -16.63
C ALA A 57 -3.23 0.88 -16.58
N TYR A 58 -3.51 0.31 -15.41
CA TYR A 58 -4.61 -0.62 -15.20
C TYR A 58 -5.96 0.00 -15.56
N VAL A 59 -6.24 1.20 -15.08
CA VAL A 59 -7.49 1.94 -15.36
C VAL A 59 -7.61 2.23 -16.86
N GLY A 60 -6.52 2.62 -17.51
CA GLY A 60 -6.49 2.84 -18.95
C GLY A 60 -6.83 1.59 -19.76
N LEU A 61 -6.31 0.42 -19.37
CA LEU A 61 -6.51 -0.85 -20.07
C LEU A 61 -7.86 -1.50 -19.76
N HIS A 62 -8.21 -1.62 -18.47
CA HIS A 62 -9.36 -2.42 -18.01
C HIS A 62 -10.68 -1.67 -17.98
N TYR A 63 -10.65 -0.35 -17.82
CA TYR A 63 -11.87 0.47 -17.77
C TYR A 63 -12.05 1.34 -19.00
N ALA A 64 -11.31 1.08 -20.08
CA ALA A 64 -11.48 1.77 -21.36
C ALA A 64 -12.98 1.83 -21.74
N ASP A 65 -13.70 0.71 -21.65
CA ASP A 65 -15.11 0.68 -22.04
C ASP A 65 -16.02 1.50 -21.12
N ARG A 66 -15.76 1.54 -19.81
CA ARG A 66 -16.56 2.33 -18.85
C ARG A 66 -16.39 3.83 -19.02
N PHE A 67 -15.29 4.23 -19.62
CA PHE A 67 -14.96 5.62 -19.89
C PHE A 67 -15.34 6.04 -21.32
N MET A 68 -15.92 5.14 -22.11
CA MET A 68 -16.66 5.48 -23.33
C MET A 68 -18.03 6.02 -22.92
N ARG A 69 -18.27 7.33 -23.07
CA ARG A 69 -19.65 7.84 -23.02
C ARG A 69 -20.40 7.35 -24.25
N GLU A 70 -21.68 7.00 -24.11
CA GLU A 70 -22.56 6.83 -25.27
C GLU A 70 -22.51 8.10 -26.14
N GLY A 71 -22.08 7.96 -27.39
CA GLY A 71 -21.98 9.07 -28.34
C GLY A 71 -20.71 9.93 -28.24
N ALA A 72 -19.85 9.76 -27.23
CA ALA A 72 -18.47 10.23 -27.33
C ALA A 72 -17.68 9.10 -27.99
N GLY A 73 -17.15 9.34 -29.19
CA GLY A 73 -16.29 8.37 -29.85
C GLY A 73 -15.20 7.83 -28.91
N ARG A 74 -14.68 6.64 -29.26
CA ARG A 74 -13.55 5.91 -28.66
C ARG A 74 -12.69 6.80 -27.77
N LEU A 75 -12.34 6.35 -26.54
CA LEU A 75 -11.35 7.06 -25.71
C LEU A 75 -10.26 7.61 -26.61
N PRO A 76 -9.84 8.88 -26.41
CA PRO A 76 -8.81 9.42 -27.26
C PRO A 76 -7.66 8.41 -27.26
N SER A 77 -7.25 8.02 -28.47
CA SER A 77 -6.47 6.82 -28.81
C SER A 77 -5.05 6.77 -28.22
N ASN A 78 -4.81 7.57 -27.19
CA ASN A 78 -3.50 8.09 -26.81
C ASN A 78 -3.27 8.11 -25.29
N CYS A 79 -4.24 7.74 -24.46
CA CYS A 79 -4.05 7.71 -23.00
C CYS A 79 -3.89 6.28 -22.44
N ALA A 80 -4.32 5.25 -23.17
CA ALA A 80 -4.19 3.83 -22.79
C ALA A 80 -3.55 2.94 -23.88
N GLU A 81 -3.71 3.31 -25.16
CA GLU A 81 -3.34 2.46 -26.30
C GLU A 81 -1.96 2.79 -26.93
N ASP A 82 -1.42 4.00 -26.71
CA ASP A 82 -0.16 4.46 -27.35
C ASP A 82 1.01 4.52 -26.33
N PRO A 83 2.01 3.61 -26.40
CA PRO A 83 3.18 3.61 -25.53
C PRO A 83 4.03 4.90 -25.60
N GLY A 84 3.91 5.66 -26.69
CA GLY A 84 4.62 6.92 -26.92
C GLY A 84 3.93 8.14 -26.31
N MET A 85 2.63 8.06 -26.01
CA MET A 85 1.87 9.14 -25.37
C MET A 85 1.44 8.73 -23.95
N ARG A 86 2.16 9.25 -22.94
CA ARG A 86 1.79 9.03 -21.52
C ARG A 86 0.54 9.82 -21.11
N PHE A 87 0.26 10.93 -21.79
CA PHE A 87 -0.86 11.83 -21.51
C PHE A 87 -1.45 12.39 -22.79
N CYS A 88 -2.77 12.40 -22.86
CA CYS A 88 -3.53 13.00 -23.95
C CYS A 88 -3.77 14.50 -23.75
N MET A 89 -3.45 15.03 -22.55
CA MET A 89 -3.50 16.45 -22.17
C MET A 89 -4.87 17.11 -22.42
N LYS A 90 -5.95 16.32 -22.33
CA LYS A 90 -7.32 16.83 -22.45
C LYS A 90 -8.00 16.83 -21.08
N PRO A 91 -8.64 17.94 -20.67
CA PRO A 91 -9.31 18.04 -19.37
C PRO A 91 -10.60 17.21 -19.29
N ASP A 92 -11.16 16.79 -20.43
CA ASP A 92 -12.32 15.91 -20.53
C ASP A 92 -11.95 14.41 -20.53
N CYS A 93 -10.66 14.08 -20.54
CA CYS A 93 -10.23 12.68 -20.47
C CYS A 93 -10.36 12.16 -19.02
N PRO A 94 -11.13 11.09 -18.80
CA PRO A 94 -11.39 10.57 -17.46
C PRO A 94 -10.14 10.03 -16.76
N ILE A 95 -9.12 9.57 -17.49
CA ILE A 95 -7.85 9.13 -16.91
C ILE A 95 -6.99 10.35 -16.52
N CYS A 96 -6.87 11.32 -17.42
CA CYS A 96 -6.06 12.51 -17.20
C CYS A 96 -6.59 13.40 -16.08
N VAL A 97 -7.92 13.45 -15.87
CA VAL A 97 -8.51 14.19 -14.74
C VAL A 97 -8.20 13.52 -13.40
N ILE A 98 -8.20 12.18 -13.34
CA ILE A 98 -7.94 11.45 -12.10
C ILE A 98 -6.48 11.58 -11.69
N PHE A 99 -5.55 11.33 -12.61
CA PHE A 99 -4.12 11.19 -12.33
C PHE A 99 -3.26 12.43 -12.68
N GLY A 100 -3.87 13.45 -13.30
CA GLY A 100 -3.16 14.64 -13.76
C GLY A 100 -2.39 14.44 -15.08
N PHE A 101 -1.89 15.56 -15.59
CA PHE A 101 -0.97 15.63 -16.73
C PHE A 101 -0.09 16.88 -16.66
N PRO A 102 1.17 16.81 -17.13
CA PRO A 102 2.08 17.94 -17.10
C PRO A 102 1.64 19.06 -18.04
N GLU A 103 2.15 20.26 -17.79
CA GLU A 103 2.04 21.39 -18.71
C GLU A 103 2.71 21.03 -20.05
N GLY A 104 2.01 21.32 -21.15
CA GLY A 104 2.53 21.10 -22.50
C GLY A 104 3.31 22.31 -23.02
N GLU A 105 3.93 22.17 -24.19
CA GLU A 105 4.51 23.33 -24.88
C GLU A 105 3.43 24.33 -25.30
N LYS A 106 3.76 25.63 -25.24
CA LYS A 106 2.93 26.79 -25.66
C LYS A 106 1.71 27.09 -24.76
N GLY A 107 1.93 27.31 -23.46
CA GLY A 107 0.96 27.97 -22.57
C GLY A 107 -0.30 27.15 -22.23
N LYS A 108 -0.29 25.84 -22.49
CA LYS A 108 -1.34 24.92 -22.07
C LYS A 108 -1.08 24.46 -20.64
N ARG A 109 -1.79 25.07 -19.68
CA ARG A 109 -1.67 24.77 -18.25
C ARG A 109 -1.80 23.27 -17.98
N GLY A 110 -0.87 22.73 -17.19
CA GLY A 110 -0.97 21.37 -16.66
C GLY A 110 -2.16 21.22 -15.71
N PHE A 111 -2.55 19.98 -15.44
CA PHE A 111 -3.64 19.66 -14.53
C PHE A 111 -3.13 18.78 -13.39
N MET A 112 -3.38 19.21 -12.15
CA MET A 112 -3.03 18.45 -10.96
C MET A 112 -3.96 17.25 -10.78
N SER A 113 -3.41 16.14 -10.29
CA SER A 113 -4.19 14.94 -9.98
C SER A 113 -5.33 15.24 -9.00
N MET A 114 -6.53 14.70 -9.26
CA MET A 114 -7.64 14.75 -8.31
C MET A 114 -7.48 13.75 -7.16
N VAL A 115 -6.57 12.78 -7.30
CA VAL A 115 -6.27 11.77 -6.28
C VAL A 115 -4.83 11.94 -5.82
N GLN A 116 -4.64 11.98 -4.50
CA GLN A 116 -3.33 11.92 -3.88
C GLN A 116 -3.07 10.50 -3.39
N PHE A 117 -1.97 9.92 -3.84
CA PHE A 117 -1.50 8.60 -3.39
C PHE A 117 -0.46 8.80 -2.28
N PHE A 118 -0.46 7.89 -1.32
CA PHE A 118 0.55 7.77 -0.28
C PHE A 118 1.34 6.48 -0.47
N ASP A 119 2.55 6.43 0.10
CA ASP A 119 3.37 5.23 0.05
C ASP A 119 2.67 4.09 0.79
N ALA A 120 2.72 2.88 0.23
CA ALA A 120 2.23 1.70 0.92
C ALA A 120 3.33 1.14 1.82
N HIS A 121 3.05 1.13 3.12
CA HIS A 121 3.92 0.56 4.14
C HIS A 121 3.50 -0.87 4.49
N ILE A 122 4.44 -1.68 4.95
CA ILE A 122 4.15 -3.04 5.41
C ILE A 122 3.23 -2.98 6.63
N ALA A 123 2.08 -3.64 6.50
CA ALA A 123 1.14 -3.88 7.57
C ALA A 123 1.46 -5.17 8.34
N PHE A 124 1.61 -6.26 7.57
CA PHE A 124 1.90 -7.60 8.06
C PHE A 124 2.91 -8.25 7.10
N PHE A 125 3.91 -8.92 7.66
CA PHE A 125 4.93 -9.63 6.89
C PHE A 125 4.84 -11.14 7.15
N PRO A 126 4.78 -11.99 6.10
CA PRO A 126 4.69 -13.43 6.29
C PRO A 126 6.08 -13.97 6.66
N VAL A 127 6.18 -14.59 7.84
CA VAL A 127 7.42 -15.21 8.33
C VAL A 127 7.22 -16.71 8.46
N ARG A 128 8.20 -17.48 7.96
CA ARG A 128 8.23 -18.93 8.18
C ARG A 128 8.50 -19.23 9.65
N THR A 129 7.64 -20.05 10.25
CA THR A 129 7.77 -20.57 11.61
C THR A 129 7.67 -22.10 11.63
N MET A 130 7.88 -22.72 12.79
CA MET A 130 7.79 -24.16 13.02
C MET A 130 6.36 -24.70 12.93
N VAL A 131 5.35 -23.84 13.09
CA VAL A 131 3.92 -24.21 12.94
C VAL A 131 3.35 -23.84 11.56
N GLY A 132 4.18 -23.33 10.65
CA GLY A 132 3.77 -22.82 9.34
C GLY A 132 4.05 -21.33 9.17
N PRO A 133 3.64 -20.72 8.04
CA PRO A 133 3.77 -19.28 7.84
C PRO A 133 2.83 -18.52 8.79
N VAL A 134 3.37 -17.52 9.48
CA VAL A 134 2.60 -16.64 10.39
C VAL A 134 2.81 -15.20 9.94
N TRP A 135 1.73 -14.41 9.98
CA TRP A 135 1.79 -12.97 9.74
C TRP A 135 2.33 -12.26 10.98
N VAL A 136 3.42 -11.52 10.79
CA VAL A 136 4.10 -10.77 11.85
C VAL A 136 3.90 -9.28 11.64
N THR A 137 3.69 -8.56 12.73
CA THR A 137 3.64 -7.09 12.78
C THR A 137 4.36 -6.61 14.04
N SER A 138 4.40 -5.29 14.25
CA SER A 138 4.99 -4.69 15.45
C SER A 138 4.02 -3.70 16.11
N PRO A 139 4.19 -3.39 17.41
CA PRO A 139 3.38 -2.37 18.07
C PRO A 139 3.42 -1.01 17.36
N ALA A 140 4.57 -0.61 16.82
CA ALA A 140 4.71 0.65 16.08
C ALA A 140 3.89 0.66 14.79
N VAL A 141 3.83 -0.46 14.06
CA VAL A 141 3.02 -0.59 12.84
C VAL A 141 1.52 -0.54 13.18
N LEU A 142 1.09 -1.21 14.25
CA LEU A 142 -0.30 -1.16 14.72
C LEU A 142 -0.69 0.25 15.17
N GLY A 143 0.20 0.98 15.86
CA GLY A 143 0.00 2.38 16.21
C GLY A 143 -0.19 3.27 14.99
N GLY A 144 0.66 3.13 13.98
CA GLY A 144 0.52 3.87 12.71
C GLY A 144 -0.79 3.56 11.95
N MET A 145 -1.31 2.33 12.07
CA MET A 145 -2.63 1.99 11.52
C MET A 145 -3.77 2.71 12.26
N VAL A 146 -3.67 2.87 13.58
CA VAL A 146 -4.64 3.65 14.34
C VAL A 146 -4.57 5.12 13.95
N GLU A 147 -3.36 5.70 13.90
CA GLU A 147 -3.14 7.10 13.52
C GLU A 147 -3.66 7.44 12.11
N SER A 148 -3.54 6.50 11.18
CA SER A 148 -4.06 6.65 9.81
C SER A 148 -5.57 6.38 9.68
N GLY A 149 -6.23 5.94 10.75
CA GLY A 149 -7.64 5.54 10.74
C GLY A 149 -7.91 4.20 10.04
N LEU A 150 -6.86 3.40 9.76
CA LEU A 150 -6.99 2.05 9.23
C LEU A 150 -7.45 1.04 10.30
N LEU A 151 -7.10 1.27 11.55
CA LEU A 151 -7.62 0.53 12.70
C LEU A 151 -8.38 1.47 13.63
N PRO A 152 -9.45 0.99 14.30
CA PRO A 152 -10.06 1.76 15.37
C PRO A 152 -9.09 1.89 16.55
N GLU A 153 -9.29 2.90 17.41
CA GLU A 153 -8.43 3.14 18.58
C GLU A 153 -8.35 1.94 19.54
N ASP A 154 -9.45 1.18 19.65
CA ASP A 154 -9.53 -0.06 20.43
C ASP A 154 -9.08 -1.32 19.65
N GLY A 155 -8.52 -1.13 18.45
CA GLY A 155 -8.12 -2.20 17.54
C GLY A 155 -6.89 -2.99 17.99
N PRO A 156 -5.80 -2.32 18.43
CA PRO A 156 -4.65 -3.00 19.03
C PRO A 156 -4.96 -3.49 20.45
N ALA A 157 -4.53 -4.71 20.77
CA ALA A 157 -4.61 -5.30 22.10
C ALA A 157 -3.20 -5.69 22.58
N VAL A 158 -2.24 -4.78 22.47
CA VAL A 158 -0.82 -5.06 22.76
C VAL A 158 -0.60 -5.09 24.27
N GLU A 159 -0.12 -6.24 24.78
CA GLU A 159 0.20 -6.46 26.19
C GLU A 159 1.69 -6.32 26.49
N LEU A 160 2.54 -6.45 25.46
CA LEU A 160 3.99 -6.39 25.63
C LEU A 160 4.50 -4.95 25.67
N GLY A 161 5.37 -4.69 26.65
CA GLY A 161 6.09 -3.44 26.77
C GLY A 161 7.20 -3.26 25.72
N PRO A 162 7.69 -2.03 25.50
CA PRO A 162 8.71 -1.73 24.50
C PRO A 162 10.07 -2.41 24.77
N ASP A 163 10.37 -2.74 26.03
CA ASP A 163 11.62 -3.40 26.44
C ASP A 163 11.49 -4.92 26.55
N GLU A 164 10.31 -5.48 26.28
CA GLU A 164 10.06 -6.92 26.41
C GLU A 164 10.43 -7.67 25.13
N ASN A 165 11.51 -8.46 25.22
CA ASN A 165 11.93 -9.35 24.16
C ASN A 165 11.07 -10.64 24.16
N GLY A 166 9.96 -10.61 23.44
CA GLY A 166 9.06 -11.75 23.33
C GLY A 166 7.99 -11.58 22.26
N LEU A 167 7.16 -12.62 22.11
CA LEU A 167 6.03 -12.64 21.18
C LEU A 167 4.71 -12.58 21.94
N GLN A 168 3.77 -11.84 21.37
CA GLN A 168 2.35 -11.90 21.73
C GLN A 168 1.61 -12.58 20.59
N THR A 169 1.01 -13.73 20.87
CA THR A 169 0.30 -14.52 19.86
C THR A 169 -0.66 -15.51 20.50
N ASP A 170 -1.77 -15.77 19.83
CA ASP A 170 -2.71 -16.86 20.16
C ASP A 170 -2.29 -18.22 19.58
N VAL A 171 -1.14 -18.28 18.90
CA VAL A 171 -0.51 -19.53 18.47
C VAL A 171 -0.09 -20.33 19.69
N LYS A 172 -0.62 -21.56 19.80
CA LYS A 172 -0.32 -22.46 20.92
C LYS A 172 1.17 -22.82 20.94
N GLY A 173 1.78 -22.67 22.10
CA GLY A 173 3.18 -23.03 22.35
C GLY A 173 3.87 -21.94 23.17
N GLY A 174 4.76 -22.33 24.08
CA GLY A 174 5.51 -21.36 24.89
C GLY A 174 6.64 -20.66 24.14
N LYS A 175 6.99 -21.12 22.93
CA LYS A 175 8.03 -20.58 22.07
C LYS A 175 7.61 -20.65 20.61
N LEU A 176 8.06 -19.71 19.80
CA LEU A 176 7.84 -19.67 18.36
C LEU A 176 9.07 -19.08 17.66
N ASN A 177 9.49 -19.66 16.54
CA ASN A 177 10.59 -19.11 15.75
C ASN A 177 10.09 -18.14 14.68
N LEU A 178 10.77 -16.99 14.57
CA LEU A 178 10.65 -16.07 13.45
C LEU A 178 11.87 -16.23 12.56
N GLY A 179 11.76 -17.06 11.51
CA GLY A 179 12.89 -17.46 10.70
C GLY A 179 13.90 -18.27 11.53
N TRP A 180 15.06 -17.66 11.77
CA TRP A 180 16.21 -18.26 12.48
C TRP A 180 16.26 -17.92 13.98
N VAL A 181 15.40 -17.02 14.45
CA VAL A 181 15.36 -16.59 15.85
C VAL A 181 14.22 -17.29 16.58
N LEU A 182 14.51 -18.01 17.66
CA LEU A 182 13.51 -18.63 18.53
C LEU A 182 13.18 -17.67 19.68
N LEU A 183 11.91 -17.29 19.82
CA LEU A 183 11.44 -16.35 20.84
C LEU A 183 10.43 -17.00 21.78
N ASP A 184 10.40 -16.55 23.03
CA ASP A 184 9.38 -16.96 24.00
C ASP A 184 8.06 -16.24 23.72
N VAL A 185 6.95 -16.97 23.84
CA VAL A 185 5.60 -16.39 23.86
C VAL A 185 5.36 -15.87 25.27
N ARG A 186 5.31 -14.55 25.41
CA ARG A 186 5.14 -13.84 26.69
C ARG A 186 3.68 -13.53 26.97
N ALA A 187 2.88 -13.33 25.92
CA ALA A 187 1.44 -13.17 26.00
C ALA A 187 0.76 -14.13 25.02
N GLY A 188 -0.11 -15.00 25.53
CA GLY A 188 -0.84 -16.02 24.75
C GLY A 188 -2.10 -15.50 24.06
N SER A 189 -2.32 -14.18 24.07
CA SER A 189 -3.44 -13.51 23.45
C SER A 189 -3.05 -12.97 22.07
N SER A 190 -4.04 -12.63 21.26
CA SER A 190 -3.77 -11.97 19.99
C SER A 190 -3.44 -10.49 20.19
N PRO A 191 -2.49 -9.93 19.43
CA PRO A 191 -2.19 -8.50 19.48
C PRO A 191 -3.28 -7.62 18.86
N LEU A 192 -4.33 -8.21 18.28
CA LEU A 192 -5.50 -7.52 17.73
C LEU A 192 -6.74 -7.89 18.53
N SER A 193 -7.48 -6.86 18.95
CA SER A 193 -8.79 -7.02 19.57
C SER A 193 -9.82 -7.56 18.57
N GLU A 194 -11.01 -7.92 19.07
CA GLU A 194 -12.11 -8.32 18.17
C GLU A 194 -12.52 -7.19 17.22
N SER A 195 -12.52 -5.94 17.69
CA SER A 195 -12.82 -4.77 16.85
C SER A 195 -11.75 -4.58 15.78
N GLY A 196 -10.46 -4.74 16.13
CA GLY A 196 -9.35 -4.67 15.19
C GLY A 196 -9.42 -5.75 14.12
N ARG A 197 -9.65 -7.00 14.52
CA ARG A 197 -9.84 -8.13 13.58
C ARG A 197 -11.02 -7.91 12.63
N ARG A 198 -12.14 -7.39 13.15
CA ARG A 198 -13.32 -7.06 12.35
C ARG A 198 -13.05 -5.90 11.40
N GLY A 199 -12.32 -4.88 11.86
CA GLY A 199 -11.90 -3.74 11.05
C GLY A 199 -11.07 -4.20 9.85
N LEU A 200 -10.05 -5.04 10.08
CA LEU A 200 -9.23 -5.59 8.99
C LEU A 200 -10.03 -6.46 8.03
N LYS A 201 -10.94 -7.31 8.54
CA LYS A 201 -11.81 -8.16 7.69
C LYS A 201 -12.79 -7.36 6.85
N GLY A 202 -13.22 -6.18 7.30
CA GLY A 202 -14.11 -5.32 6.53
C GLY A 202 -13.43 -4.58 5.38
N MET A 203 -12.08 -4.60 5.32
CA MET A 203 -11.30 -3.89 4.31
C MET A 203 -10.81 -4.79 3.17
N GLY A 204 -10.82 -6.11 3.35
CA GLY A 204 -10.48 -7.11 2.32
C GLY A 204 -11.71 -7.75 1.71
#